data_AF-V4ALR0-F1
#
_entry.id   AF-V4ALR0-F1
#
_cell.length_a   1.000
_cell.length_b   1.000
_cell.length_c   1.000
_cell.angle_alpha   90.00
_cell.angle_beta   90.00
_cell.angle_gamma   90.00
#
_symmetry.space_group_name_H-M   'P 1'
#
loop_
_entity.id
_entity.type
_entity.pdbx_description
1 polymer ?
#
loop_
_entity_poly.entity_id
_entity_poly.type
_entity_poly.pdbx_seq_one_letter_code
_entity_poly.pdbx_strand_id
1 'polypeptide(L)'
;MKLLVIFVVSSLCLFQVYGESKICKTSDECDVGECCAIPPLFPLMSRRAELLPPKQKDGHCRKFLVEGEYCNFINKANARDCGCADGLYCHFYPDPRIGKRKLAPGRRACEKGPKPQ
;
A
#
# COMPACT_ATOMS: atom_id res chain seq x y z
N MET A 1 -28.81 -26.63 19.20
CA MET A 1 -28.07 -25.43 19.66
C MET A 1 -26.55 -25.63 19.67
N LYS A 2 -26.02 -26.71 20.26
CA LYS A 2 -24.56 -27.01 20.27
C LYS A 2 -23.92 -27.10 18.87
N LEU A 3 -24.60 -27.70 17.89
CA LEU A 3 -24.12 -27.82 16.50
C LEU A 3 -24.03 -26.48 15.75
N LEU A 4 -24.94 -25.53 16.03
CA LEU A 4 -24.92 -24.20 15.39
C LEU A 4 -23.76 -23.35 15.91
N VAL A 5 -23.43 -23.46 17.20
CA VAL A 5 -22.29 -22.75 17.80
C VAL A 5 -20.96 -23.23 17.20
N ILE A 6 -20.82 -24.54 16.94
CA ILE A 6 -19.61 -25.11 16.32
C ILE A 6 -19.43 -24.59 14.89
N PHE A 7 -20.50 -24.50 14.10
CA PHE A 7 -20.43 -23.96 12.73
C PHE A 7 -20.05 -22.47 12.69
N VAL A 8 -20.58 -21.67 13.61
CA VAL A 8 -20.25 -20.23 13.70
C VAL A 8 -18.79 -20.04 14.11
N VAL A 9 -18.30 -20.80 15.09
CA VAL A 9 -16.90 -20.73 15.53
C VAL A 9 -15.94 -21.20 14.43
N SER A 10 -16.27 -22.27 13.68
CA SER A 10 -15.43 -22.71 12.55
C SER A 10 -15.37 -21.68 11.42
N SER A 11 -16.46 -20.97 11.14
CA SER A 11 -16.47 -19.91 10.12
C SER A 11 -15.61 -18.70 10.52
N LEU A 12 -15.56 -18.34 11.81
CA LEU A 12 -14.75 -17.22 12.29
C LEU A 12 -13.25 -17.51 12.30
N CYS A 13 -12.84 -18.77 12.52
CA CYS A 13 -11.43 -19.14 12.51
C CYS A 13 -10.79 -19.13 11.11
N LEU A 14 -11.54 -19.37 10.04
CA LEU A 14 -11.02 -19.39 8.66
C LEU A 14 -10.59 -17.99 8.16
N PHE A 15 -11.16 -16.91 8.68
CA PHE A 15 -10.81 -15.55 8.26
C PHE A 15 -9.49 -15.05 8.85
N GLN A 16 -8.92 -15.72 9.87
CA GLN A 16 -7.75 -15.23 10.61
C GLN A 16 -6.41 -15.72 10.03
N VAL A 17 -6.41 -16.63 9.04
CA VAL A 17 -5.18 -17.30 8.54
C VAL A 17 -4.51 -16.57 7.37
N TYR A 18 -5.13 -15.55 6.78
CA TYR A 18 -4.57 -14.77 5.66
C TYR A 18 -3.58 -13.68 6.09
N GLY A 19 -2.68 -14.00 7.02
CA GLY A 19 -1.73 -13.06 7.62
C GLY A 19 -0.30 -13.12 7.05
N GLU A 20 0.08 -14.18 6.33
CA GLU A 20 1.40 -14.28 5.69
C GLU A 20 1.31 -13.77 4.26
N SER A 21 2.00 -12.66 3.98
CA SER A 21 2.04 -12.06 2.65
C SER A 21 2.72 -13.00 1.65
N LYS A 22 1.93 -13.60 0.76
CA LYS A 22 2.34 -14.51 -0.31
C LYS A 22 3.53 -13.94 -1.09
N ILE A 23 4.60 -14.72 -1.26
CA ILE A 23 5.73 -14.33 -2.10
C ILE A 23 5.25 -14.28 -3.55
N CYS A 24 5.64 -13.24 -4.27
CA CYS A 24 5.24 -13.01 -5.66
C CYS A 24 6.41 -12.47 -6.50
N LYS A 25 6.36 -12.73 -7.80
CA LYS A 25 7.25 -12.09 -8.79
C LYS A 25 6.50 -11.10 -9.69
N THR A 26 5.21 -11.33 -9.88
CA THR A 26 4.32 -10.50 -10.69
C THR A 26 3.01 -10.24 -9.97
N SER A 27 2.33 -9.14 -10.29
CA SER A 27 1.05 -8.78 -9.64
C SER A 27 -0.10 -9.75 -9.96
N ASP A 28 0.01 -10.50 -11.07
CA ASP A 28 -1.00 -11.49 -11.46
C ASP A 28 -1.02 -12.72 -10.53
N GLU A 29 0.03 -12.88 -9.71
CA GLU A 29 0.11 -13.92 -8.68
C GLU A 29 -0.65 -13.54 -7.39
N CYS A 30 -1.10 -12.30 -7.26
CA CYS A 30 -1.80 -11.79 -6.08
C CYS A 30 -3.32 -11.76 -6.29
N ASP A 31 -4.07 -11.70 -5.18
CA ASP A 31 -5.53 -11.67 -5.23
C ASP A 31 -6.06 -10.31 -5.71
N VAL A 32 -7.36 -10.26 -6.04
CA VAL A 32 -8.02 -9.02 -6.45
C VAL A 32 -7.93 -7.99 -5.32
N GLY A 33 -7.49 -6.77 -5.66
CA GLY A 33 -7.26 -5.71 -4.67
C GLY A 33 -5.88 -5.77 -4.02
N GLU A 34 -4.99 -6.61 -4.53
CA GLU A 34 -3.59 -6.68 -4.13
C GLU A 34 -2.64 -6.40 -5.30
N CYS A 35 -1.39 -6.10 -4.98
CA CYS A 35 -0.31 -6.02 -5.94
C CYS A 35 0.92 -6.77 -5.42
N CYS A 36 1.83 -7.09 -6.34
CA CYS A 36 3.13 -7.60 -5.94
C CYS A 36 4.07 -6.46 -5.55
N ALA A 37 4.24 -6.24 -4.26
CA ALA A 37 5.11 -5.21 -3.71
C ALA A 37 6.55 -5.74 -3.67
N ILE A 38 7.36 -5.35 -4.67
CA ILE A 38 8.76 -5.77 -4.81
C ILE A 38 9.70 -4.68 -4.28
N PRO A 39 10.33 -4.87 -3.10
CA PRO A 39 11.20 -3.86 -2.53
C PRO A 39 12.52 -3.79 -3.31
N PRO A 40 13.08 -2.58 -3.48
CA PRO A 40 14.44 -2.44 -3.94
C PRO A 40 15.40 -3.04 -2.91
N LEU A 41 16.58 -3.47 -3.38
CA LEU A 41 17.62 -4.03 -2.52
C LEU A 41 18.03 -3.01 -1.44
N PHE A 42 18.10 -1.74 -1.82
CA PHE A 42 18.39 -0.60 -0.96
C PHE A 42 17.19 0.34 -0.91
N PRO A 43 16.80 0.83 0.28
CA PRO A 43 15.64 1.69 0.41
C PRO A 43 15.87 3.04 -0.27
N LEU A 44 14.88 3.45 -1.08
CA LEU A 44 14.82 4.73 -1.76
C LEU A 44 14.39 5.82 -0.78
N MET A 45 15.24 6.83 -0.59
CA MET A 45 14.97 7.99 0.27
C MET A 45 14.63 9.27 -0.52
N SER A 46 14.65 9.21 -1.85
CA SER A 46 14.43 10.36 -2.73
C SER A 46 13.78 9.92 -4.05
N ARG A 47 12.91 10.78 -4.61
CA ARG A 47 12.30 10.57 -5.93
C ARG A 47 13.33 10.45 -7.06
N ARG A 48 14.49 11.11 -6.92
CA ARG A 48 15.54 11.07 -7.95
C ARG A 48 16.22 9.69 -8.07
N ALA A 49 16.16 8.88 -7.01
CA ALA A 49 16.80 7.58 -6.97
C ALA A 49 16.05 6.51 -7.79
N GLU A 50 14.82 6.80 -8.23
CA GLU A 50 14.01 5.93 -9.09
C GLU A 50 14.63 5.72 -10.49
N LEU A 51 15.51 6.62 -10.93
CA LEU A 51 16.18 6.56 -12.24
C LEU A 51 17.29 5.50 -12.32
N LEU A 52 17.68 4.89 -11.20
CA LEU A 52 18.70 3.85 -11.16
C LEU A 52 18.03 2.48 -11.26
N PRO A 53 18.50 1.57 -12.14
CA PRO A 53 17.92 0.23 -12.23
C PRO A 53 18.07 -0.48 -10.87
N PRO A 54 16.97 -0.77 -10.16
CA PRO A 54 17.08 -1.35 -8.84
C PRO A 54 17.46 -2.81 -8.97
N LYS A 55 18.46 -3.26 -8.20
CA LYS A 55 18.50 -4.67 -7.79
C LYS A 55 17.27 -4.90 -6.92
N GLN A 56 16.50 -5.95 -7.19
CA GLN A 56 15.23 -6.23 -6.51
C GLN A 56 15.36 -7.47 -5.61
N LYS A 57 14.57 -7.52 -4.55
CA LYS A 57 14.37 -8.74 -3.73
C LYS A 57 13.12 -9.47 -4.19
N ASP A 58 12.79 -10.58 -3.55
CA ASP A 58 11.47 -11.21 -3.72
C ASP A 58 10.36 -10.25 -3.28
N GLY A 59 9.26 -10.23 -4.04
CA GLY A 59 8.08 -9.43 -3.73
C GLY A 59 7.14 -10.15 -2.79
N HIS A 60 6.22 -9.37 -2.22
CA HIS A 60 5.13 -9.91 -1.41
C HIS A 60 3.80 -9.28 -1.83
N CYS A 61 2.75 -10.10 -1.90
CA CYS A 61 1.40 -9.62 -2.13
C CYS A 61 0.96 -8.73 -0.98
N ARG A 62 0.52 -7.52 -1.32
CA ARG A 62 0.03 -6.52 -0.37
C ARG A 62 -1.25 -5.89 -0.92
N LYS A 63 -2.12 -5.48 -0.01
CA LYS A 63 -3.35 -4.77 -0.36
C LYS A 63 -3.06 -3.35 -0.86
N PHE A 64 -3.88 -2.88 -1.79
CA PHE A 64 -3.95 -1.47 -2.09
C PHE A 64 -4.54 -0.68 -0.92
N LEU A 65 -4.10 0.56 -0.77
CA LEU A 65 -4.60 1.49 0.24
C LEU A 65 -6.00 1.97 -0.13
N VAL A 66 -6.91 1.92 0.82
CA VAL A 66 -8.31 2.32 0.63
C VAL A 66 -8.51 3.83 0.87
N GLU A 67 -9.71 4.33 0.58
CA GLU A 67 -10.05 5.75 0.72
C GLU A 67 -9.81 6.25 2.15
N GLY A 68 -9.14 7.40 2.28
CA GLY A 68 -8.76 8.03 3.54
C GLY A 68 -7.44 7.52 4.16
N GLU A 69 -6.90 6.39 3.71
CA GLU A 69 -5.65 5.87 4.25
C GLU A 69 -4.44 6.73 3.89
N TYR A 70 -3.48 6.79 4.81
CA TYR A 70 -2.25 7.52 4.60
C TYR A 70 -1.40 6.88 3.50
N CYS A 71 -0.99 7.72 2.56
CA CYS A 71 -0.14 7.31 1.44
C CYS A 71 1.06 8.23 1.33
N ASN A 72 2.19 7.72 0.85
CA ASN A 72 3.29 8.58 0.40
C ASN A 72 4.11 7.86 -0.68
N PHE A 73 4.91 8.64 -1.41
CA PHE A 73 5.75 8.10 -2.49
C PHE A 73 6.80 7.09 -1.97
N ILE A 74 7.42 7.37 -0.83
CA ILE A 74 8.53 6.58 -0.29
C ILE A 74 8.04 5.17 0.11
N ASN A 75 6.87 5.04 0.71
CA ASN A 75 6.29 3.76 1.08
C ASN A 75 6.03 2.91 -0.16
N LYS A 76 5.40 3.49 -1.19
CA LYS A 76 5.13 2.79 -2.45
C LYS A 76 6.42 2.39 -3.16
N ALA A 77 7.38 3.32 -3.29
CA ALA A 77 8.66 3.08 -3.96
C ALA A 77 9.53 2.03 -3.23
N ASN A 78 9.36 1.89 -1.92
CA ASN A 78 10.01 0.86 -1.11
C ASN A 78 9.15 -0.40 -0.90
N ALA A 79 8.05 -0.54 -1.65
CA ALA A 79 7.16 -1.69 -1.57
C ALA A 79 6.63 -2.01 -0.17
N ARG A 80 6.43 -0.98 0.66
CA ARG A 80 5.75 -1.12 1.97
C ARG A 80 4.25 -1.30 1.80
N ASP A 81 3.70 -0.71 0.74
CA ASP A 81 2.31 -0.81 0.30
C ASP A 81 2.25 -0.77 -1.24
N CYS A 82 1.08 -1.03 -1.79
CA CYS A 82 0.82 -0.98 -3.23
C CYS A 82 0.44 0.42 -3.75
N GLY A 83 0.43 1.42 -2.86
CA GLY A 83 -0.23 2.70 -3.09
C GLY A 83 -1.75 2.60 -3.05
N CYS A 84 -2.42 3.68 -3.46
CA CYS A 84 -3.88 3.77 -3.46
C CYS A 84 -4.53 2.79 -4.44
N ALA A 85 -5.71 2.28 -4.06
CA ALA A 85 -6.54 1.42 -4.90
C ALA A 85 -7.03 2.13 -6.17
N ASP A 86 -7.58 1.35 -7.10
CA ASP A 86 -8.06 1.85 -8.37
C ASP A 86 -9.07 2.98 -8.22
N GLY A 87 -8.87 4.05 -8.99
CA GLY A 87 -9.68 5.28 -8.92
C GLY A 87 -9.35 6.22 -7.76
N LEU A 88 -8.39 5.88 -6.89
CA LEU A 88 -7.89 6.73 -5.82
C LEU A 88 -6.49 7.27 -6.15
N TYR A 89 -6.22 8.50 -5.71
CA TYR A 89 -4.90 9.11 -5.84
C TYR A 89 -4.39 9.61 -4.50
N CYS A 90 -3.06 9.63 -4.35
CA CYS A 90 -2.43 10.10 -3.12
C CYS A 90 -2.35 11.63 -3.10
N HIS A 91 -3.32 12.28 -2.46
CA HIS A 91 -3.37 13.73 -2.32
C HIS A 91 -2.47 14.20 -1.18
N PHE A 92 -1.84 15.37 -1.34
CA PHE A 92 -1.04 16.02 -0.30
C PHE A 92 -1.63 17.39 0.03
N TYR A 93 -1.92 17.58 1.31
CA TYR A 93 -2.47 18.81 1.88
C TYR A 93 -1.41 19.44 2.78
N PRO A 94 -0.69 20.48 2.34
CA PRO A 94 0.33 21.13 3.16
C PRO A 94 -0.28 21.75 4.42
N ASP A 95 0.44 21.74 5.55
CA ASP A 95 -0.01 22.43 6.76
C ASP A 95 -0.08 23.94 6.47
N PRO A 96 -1.26 24.57 6.61
CA PRO A 96 -1.44 25.99 6.30
C PRO A 96 -0.57 26.90 7.16
N ARG A 97 -0.09 26.43 8.32
CA ARG A 97 0.72 27.20 9.26
C ARG A 97 2.19 27.37 8.84
N ILE A 98 2.69 26.56 7.91
CA ILE A 98 4.13 26.46 7.60
C ILE A 98 4.49 27.04 6.21
N GLY A 99 3.51 27.56 5.48
CA GLY A 99 3.70 28.17 4.16
C GLY A 99 4.07 27.16 3.06
N LYS A 100 4.09 27.60 1.80
CA LYS A 100 4.25 26.75 0.60
C LYS A 100 5.69 26.25 0.36
N ARG A 101 6.43 25.82 1.39
CA ARG A 101 7.75 25.20 1.19
C ARG A 101 7.57 23.77 0.67
N LYS A 102 8.41 23.36 -0.29
CA LYS A 102 8.38 22.02 -0.93
C LYS A 102 8.59 20.83 0.05
N LEU A 103 9.00 21.13 1.28
CA LEU A 103 9.26 20.17 2.36
C LEU A 103 8.33 20.39 3.57
N ALA A 104 7.28 21.20 3.42
CA ALA A 104 6.35 21.46 4.52
C ALA A 104 5.68 20.14 4.96
N PRO A 105 5.52 19.90 6.27
CA PRO A 105 4.71 18.80 6.76
C PRO A 105 3.25 19.02 6.30
N GLY A 106 2.50 17.93 6.20
CA GLY A 106 1.12 17.99 5.74
C GLY A 106 0.46 16.62 5.76
N ARG A 107 -0.85 16.60 5.55
CA ARG A 107 -1.64 15.37 5.50
C ARG A 107 -1.51 14.75 4.11
N ARG A 108 -1.46 13.42 4.06
CA ARG A 108 -1.61 12.67 2.81
C ARG A 108 -2.69 11.62 2.97
N ALA A 109 -3.51 11.45 1.94
CA ALA A 109 -4.58 10.46 1.96
C ALA A 109 -4.91 9.99 0.53
N CYS A 110 -5.33 8.73 0.41
CA CYS A 110 -5.92 8.20 -0.81
C CYS A 110 -7.35 8.73 -0.95
N GLU A 111 -7.62 9.52 -1.98
CA GLU A 111 -8.94 10.14 -2.19
C GLU A 111 -9.30 10.09 -3.67
N LYS A 112 -10.60 10.13 -3.97
CA LYS A 112 -11.10 10.26 -5.35
C LYS A 112 -10.86 11.69 -5.83
N GLY A 113 -10.49 11.85 -7.09
CA GLY A 113 -10.29 13.17 -7.66
C GLY A 113 -9.35 13.17 -8.86
N PRO A 114 -9.02 14.36 -9.40
CA PRO A 114 -8.00 14.44 -10.43
C PRO A 114 -6.65 14.02 -9.86
N LYS A 115 -5.91 13.21 -10.63
CA LYS A 115 -4.55 12.80 -10.27
C LYS A 115 -3.69 14.05 -10.02
N PRO A 116 -3.07 14.19 -8.84
CA PRO A 116 -2.19 15.32 -8.55
C PRO A 116 -0.99 15.31 -9.52
N GLN A 117 -0.68 16.48 -10.08
CA GLN A 117 0.44 16.69 -11.02
C GLN A 117 1.81 16.59 -10.32
#